data_AF-A0A7G7KTA4-F1
#
_entry.id   AF-A0A7G7KTA4-F1
#
_cell.length_a   1.000
_cell.length_b   1.000
_cell.length_c   1.000
_cell.angle_alpha   90.00
_cell.angle_beta   90.00
_cell.angle_gamma   90.00
#
_symmetry.space_group_name_H-M   'P 1'
#
loop_
_entity.id
_entity.type
_entity.pdbx_description
1 polymer ?
#
loop_
_entity_poly.entity_id
_entity_poly.type
_entity_poly.pdbx_seq_one_letter_code
_entity_poly.pdbx_strand_id
1 'polypeptide(L)'
;MGALATPSQAGLLSPVLNLMRPQLEAKLSEACLRWSAMGNSSLTERLTPACQALAAPTSRCLVAETQSSGRSLGVITELMAGRFGDDLEVVVKRCAGRMLGLPPETFGRLPLRDLAERFNSLKAQVRR
;
A
#
# COMPACT_ATOMS: atom_id res chain seq x y z
N MET A 1 12.23 -9.38 -33.42
CA MET A 1 11.78 -7.97 -33.49
C MET A 1 10.87 -7.68 -32.31
N GLY A 2 11.16 -6.61 -31.55
CA GLY A 2 10.28 -6.01 -30.53
C GLY A 2 10.36 -6.63 -29.13
N ALA A 3 10.60 -5.91 -28.03
CA ALA A 3 10.83 -4.49 -27.81
C ALA A 3 11.77 -4.35 -26.61
N LEU A 4 12.82 -3.53 -26.76
CA LEU A 4 13.59 -3.03 -25.62
C LEU A 4 12.63 -2.17 -24.81
N ALA A 5 12.28 -2.62 -23.60
CA ALA A 5 11.60 -1.78 -22.63
C ALA A 5 12.53 -0.58 -22.36
N THR A 6 12.17 0.57 -22.92
CA THR A 6 12.75 1.86 -22.54
C THR A 6 12.67 1.96 -21.02
N PRO A 7 13.74 2.37 -20.31
CA PRO A 7 13.63 2.74 -18.91
C PRO A 7 12.78 4.01 -18.86
N SER A 8 11.46 3.82 -18.83
CA SER A 8 10.48 4.89 -18.67
C SER A 8 10.80 5.57 -17.36
N GLN A 9 11.33 6.79 -17.48
CA GLN A 9 11.58 7.78 -16.44
C GLN A 9 11.25 7.25 -15.05
N ALA A 10 12.25 6.63 -14.40
CA ALA A 10 12.21 6.46 -12.97
C ALA A 10 11.93 7.85 -12.41
N GLY A 11 10.69 8.08 -11.97
CA GLY A 11 10.19 9.42 -11.71
C GLY A 11 11.18 10.16 -10.83
N LEU A 12 11.36 11.46 -11.08
CA LEU A 12 12.34 12.33 -10.39
C LEU A 12 12.41 12.11 -8.85
N LEU A 13 11.32 11.59 -8.27
CA LEU A 13 11.08 11.37 -6.85
C LEU A 13 11.36 9.92 -6.38
N SER A 14 11.86 9.04 -7.24
CA SER A 14 12.21 7.65 -6.90
C SER A 14 13.17 7.52 -5.72
N PRO A 15 14.21 8.36 -5.57
CA PRO A 15 15.08 8.32 -4.40
C PRO A 15 14.34 8.62 -3.09
N VAL A 16 13.40 9.57 -3.11
CA VAL A 16 12.62 9.98 -1.93
C VAL A 16 11.71 8.84 -1.47
N LEU A 17 11.00 8.20 -2.40
CA LEU A 17 10.14 7.06 -2.09
C LEU A 17 10.92 5.88 -1.50
N ASN A 18 12.14 5.63 -2.00
CA ASN A 18 13.00 4.60 -1.44
C ASN A 18 13.53 4.94 -0.04
N LEU A 19 13.80 6.22 0.24
CA LEU A 19 14.20 6.68 1.57
C LEU A 19 13.07 6.49 2.61
N MET A 20 11.82 6.65 2.20
CA MET A 20 10.63 6.44 3.06
C MET A 20 10.29 4.96 3.25
N ARG A 21 10.84 4.05 2.44
CA ARG A 21 10.49 2.62 2.44
C ARG A 21 10.60 1.92 3.80
N PRO A 22 11.65 2.14 4.62
CA PRO A 22 11.74 1.50 5.94
C PRO A 22 10.60 1.91 6.88
N GLN A 23 10.17 3.18 6.84
CA GLN A 23 9.04 3.65 7.63
C GLN A 23 7.73 3.01 7.14
N LEU A 24 7.57 2.88 5.83
CA LEU A 24 6.43 2.21 5.24
C LEU A 24 6.37 0.73 5.63
N GLU A 25 7.50 0.02 5.61
CA GLU A 25 7.59 -1.38 6.04
C GLU A 25 7.20 -1.57 7.51
N ALA A 26 7.68 -0.70 8.40
CA ALA A 26 7.29 -0.72 9.80
C ALA A 26 5.77 -0.53 9.98
N LYS A 27 5.17 0.41 9.25
CA LYS A 27 3.72 0.66 9.29
C LYS A 27 2.90 -0.50 8.73
N LEU A 28 3.36 -1.12 7.65
CA LEU A 28 2.72 -2.30 7.07
C LEU A 28 2.76 -3.49 8.03
N SER A 29 3.91 -3.73 8.67
CA SER A 29 4.05 -4.78 9.67
C SER A 29 3.14 -4.54 10.87
N GLU A 30 3.08 -3.28 11.35
CA GLU A 30 2.20 -2.88 12.45
C GLU A 30 0.72 -3.10 12.11
N ALA A 31 0.29 -2.72 10.91
CA ALA A 31 -1.08 -2.92 10.44
C ALA A 31 -1.42 -4.42 10.30
N CYS A 32 -0.51 -5.21 9.72
CA CYS A 32 -0.63 -6.66 9.62
C CYS A 32 -0.84 -7.31 10.99
N LEU A 33 -0.02 -6.96 11.98
CA LEU A 33 -0.14 -7.47 13.35
C LEU A 33 -1.46 -7.06 13.99
N ARG A 34 -1.85 -5.79 13.84
CA ARG A 34 -3.09 -5.26 14.40
C ARG A 34 -4.33 -5.99 13.87
N TRP A 35 -4.34 -6.33 12.58
CA TRP A 35 -5.46 -7.04 11.95
C TRP A 35 -5.44 -8.54 12.23
N SER A 36 -4.26 -9.17 12.26
CA SER A 36 -4.14 -10.63 12.40
C SER A 36 -4.17 -11.11 13.85
N ALA A 37 -3.49 -10.41 14.76
CA ALA A 37 -3.41 -10.83 16.15
C ALA A 37 -4.67 -10.46 16.95
N MET A 38 -5.51 -9.55 16.46
CA MET A 38 -6.74 -9.07 17.11
C MET A 38 -6.56 -8.72 18.61
N GLY A 39 -5.38 -8.24 19.00
CA GLY A 39 -5.05 -7.87 20.38
C GLY A 39 -4.50 -9.00 21.26
N ASN A 40 -4.31 -10.21 20.74
CA ASN A 40 -3.69 -11.31 21.47
C ASN A 40 -2.15 -11.23 21.41
N SER A 41 -1.51 -11.00 22.56
CA SER A 41 -0.05 -10.85 22.68
C SER A 41 0.74 -12.08 22.24
N SER A 42 0.24 -13.29 22.51
CA SER A 42 0.90 -14.54 22.11
C SER A 42 0.86 -14.75 20.58
N LEU A 43 -0.19 -14.27 19.91
CA LEU A 43 -0.26 -14.27 18.45
C LEU A 43 0.63 -13.18 17.85
N THR A 44 0.71 -12.00 18.48
CA THR A 44 1.59 -10.92 18.03
C THR A 44 3.04 -11.38 17.91
N GLU A 45 3.56 -12.07 18.94
CA GLU A 45 4.94 -12.54 18.93
C GLU A 45 5.19 -13.57 17.82
N ARG A 46 4.25 -14.51 17.63
CA ARG A 46 4.33 -15.54 16.58
C ARG A 46 4.20 -14.98 15.17
N LEU A 47 3.39 -13.93 14.98
CA LEU A 47 3.10 -13.34 13.68
C LEU A 47 4.07 -12.23 13.28
N THR A 48 4.85 -11.69 14.23
CA THR A 48 5.86 -10.65 13.98
C THR A 48 6.78 -10.98 12.80
N PRO A 49 7.45 -12.14 12.74
CA PRO A 49 8.33 -12.46 11.60
C PRO A 49 7.56 -12.56 10.28
N ALA A 50 6.34 -13.10 10.28
CA ALA A 50 5.51 -13.20 9.08
C ALA A 50 5.06 -11.82 8.56
N CYS A 51 4.64 -10.94 9.47
CA CYS A 51 4.23 -9.57 9.11
C CYS A 51 5.42 -8.73 8.62
N GLN A 52 6.61 -8.89 9.20
CA GLN A 52 7.84 -8.26 8.69
C GLN A 52 8.22 -8.80 7.31
N ALA A 53 8.13 -10.12 7.12
CA ALA A 53 8.41 -10.76 5.83
C ALA A 53 7.43 -10.32 4.73
N LEU A 54 6.16 -10.02 5.08
CA LEU A 54 5.16 -9.49 4.15
C LEU A 54 5.37 -8.00 3.85
N ALA A 55 5.87 -7.23 4.81
CA ALA A 55 6.04 -5.78 4.66
C ALA A 55 7.02 -5.42 3.54
N ALA A 56 8.15 -6.14 3.43
CA ALA A 56 9.20 -5.86 2.44
C ALA A 56 8.80 -6.05 0.95
N PRO A 57 8.11 -7.13 0.53
CA PRO A 57 7.60 -7.24 -0.84
C PRO A 57 6.46 -6.26 -1.10
N THR A 58 5.61 -5.99 -0.10
CA THR A 58 4.50 -5.04 -0.21
C THR A 58 5.01 -3.62 -0.42
N SER A 59 5.99 -3.17 0.38
CA SER A 59 6.59 -1.84 0.25
C SER A 59 7.25 -1.63 -1.12
N ARG A 60 7.97 -2.64 -1.61
CA ARG A 60 8.60 -2.64 -2.94
C ARG A 60 7.56 -2.52 -4.05
N CYS A 61 6.47 -3.29 -3.94
CA CYS A 61 5.37 -3.26 -4.89
C CYS A 61 4.70 -1.87 -4.94
N LEU A 62 4.41 -1.26 -3.77
CA LEU A 62 3.83 0.08 -3.69
C LEU A 62 4.74 1.15 -4.32
N VAL A 63 6.04 1.11 -4.02
CA VAL A 63 7.03 2.04 -4.60
C VAL A 63 7.12 1.85 -6.12
N ALA A 64 7.18 0.60 -6.60
CA ALA A 64 7.26 0.30 -8.04
C ALA A 64 5.99 0.72 -8.80
N GLU A 65 4.80 0.51 -8.25
CA GLU A 65 3.54 0.98 -8.84
C GLU A 65 3.45 2.50 -8.84
N THR A 66 3.88 3.15 -7.76
CA THR A 66 3.93 4.62 -7.67
C THR A 66 4.81 5.23 -8.76
N GLN A 67 5.94 4.59 -9.06
CA GLN A 67 6.87 5.04 -10.10
C GLN A 67 6.35 4.73 -11.49
N SER A 68 5.95 3.48 -11.76
CA SER A 68 5.53 3.04 -13.08
C SER A 68 4.19 3.64 -13.56
N SER A 69 3.32 4.05 -12.64
CA SER A 69 2.06 4.74 -12.97
C SER A 69 2.23 6.24 -13.22
N GLY A 70 3.41 6.83 -13.00
CA GLY A 70 3.63 8.27 -13.11
C GLY A 70 2.98 9.10 -12.00
N ARG A 71 2.44 8.47 -10.95
CA ARG A 71 1.67 9.11 -9.87
C ARG A 71 2.51 9.52 -8.66
N SER A 72 3.83 9.51 -8.79
CA SER A 72 4.76 9.72 -7.67
C SER A 72 4.53 11.02 -6.92
N LEU A 73 4.32 12.14 -7.62
CA LEU A 73 4.07 13.44 -7.01
C LEU A 73 2.73 13.45 -6.24
N GLY A 74 1.68 12.90 -6.84
CA GLY A 74 0.35 12.81 -6.24
C GLY A 74 0.35 11.99 -4.96
N VAL A 75 0.94 10.79 -5.02
CA VAL A 75 1.13 9.91 -3.85
C VAL A 75 1.89 10.61 -2.73
N ILE A 76 3.01 11.29 -3.03
CA ILE A 76 3.78 12.01 -2.01
C ILE A 76 2.97 13.14 -1.39
N THR A 77 2.22 13.90 -2.20
CA THR A 77 1.37 14.99 -1.72
C THR A 77 0.25 14.49 -0.81
N GLU A 78 -0.38 13.37 -1.16
CA GLU A 78 -1.41 12.73 -0.34
C GLU A 78 -0.83 12.20 0.99
N LEU A 79 0.33 11.54 0.94
CA LEU A 79 1.02 11.06 2.15
C LEU A 79 1.41 12.21 3.08
N MET A 80 1.95 13.31 2.56
CA MET A 80 2.28 14.51 3.36
C MET A 80 1.04 15.15 3.97
N ALA A 81 -0.08 15.14 3.25
CA ALA A 81 -1.38 15.59 3.76
C ALA A 81 -2.03 14.57 4.71
N GLY A 82 -1.40 13.40 4.95
CA GLY A 82 -1.93 12.35 5.82
C GLY A 82 -3.24 11.73 5.31
N ARG A 83 -3.51 11.78 4.01
CA ARG A 83 -4.77 11.33 3.40
C ARG A 83 -4.56 10.16 2.46
N PHE A 84 -5.61 9.37 2.27
CA PHE A 84 -5.69 8.35 1.22
C PHE A 84 -6.53 8.89 0.06
N GLY A 85 -5.87 9.38 -0.99
CA GLY A 85 -6.54 9.98 -2.14
C GLY A 85 -6.53 9.08 -3.39
N ASP A 86 -6.90 9.66 -4.53
CA ASP A 86 -7.13 8.93 -5.76
C ASP A 86 -5.84 8.30 -6.31
N ASP A 87 -4.69 8.94 -6.10
CA ASP A 87 -3.39 8.43 -6.56
C ASP A 87 -2.94 7.22 -5.75
N LEU A 88 -3.00 7.30 -4.42
CA LEU A 88 -2.72 6.18 -3.52
C LEU A 88 -3.68 5.01 -3.75
N GLU A 89 -4.97 5.28 -3.99
CA GLU A 89 -5.96 4.25 -4.22
C GLU A 89 -5.63 3.39 -5.45
N VAL A 90 -5.26 4.03 -6.56
CA VAL A 90 -4.85 3.32 -7.78
C VAL A 90 -3.59 2.48 -7.53
N VAL A 91 -2.58 3.05 -6.86
CA VAL A 91 -1.33 2.33 -6.55
C VAL A 91 -1.59 1.10 -5.68
N VAL A 92 -2.39 1.25 -4.62
CA VAL A 92 -2.71 0.13 -3.71
C VAL A 92 -3.49 -0.97 -4.43
N LYS A 93 -4.47 -0.62 -5.26
CA LYS A 93 -5.24 -1.60 -6.06
C LYS A 93 -4.36 -2.42 -6.99
N ARG A 94 -3.51 -1.74 -7.76
CA ARG A 94 -2.60 -2.40 -8.71
C ARG A 94 -1.62 -3.31 -7.99
N CYS A 95 -1.07 -2.82 -6.88
CA CYS A 95 -0.16 -3.59 -6.06
C CYS A 95 -0.83 -4.82 -5.46
N ALA A 96 -2.05 -4.69 -4.91
CA ALA A 96 -2.83 -5.81 -4.40
C ALA A 96 -3.10 -6.85 -5.51
N GLY A 97 -3.42 -6.40 -6.72
CA GLY A 97 -3.56 -7.27 -7.89
C GLY A 97 -2.30 -8.11 -8.12
N ARG A 98 -1.14 -7.46 -8.23
CA ARG A 98 0.14 -8.16 -8.45
C ARG A 98 0.51 -9.11 -7.32
N MET A 99 0.34 -8.69 -6.07
CA MET A 99 0.65 -9.53 -4.90
C MET A 99 -0.20 -10.80 -4.85
N LEU A 100 -1.41 -10.77 -5.43
CA LEU A 100 -2.33 -11.91 -5.52
C LEU A 100 -2.19 -12.69 -6.83
N GLY A 101 -1.23 -12.33 -7.71
CA GLY A 101 -1.06 -12.95 -9.02
C GLY A 101 -2.18 -12.61 -10.02
N LEU A 102 -2.90 -11.52 -9.78
CA LEU A 102 -4.01 -11.06 -10.60
C LEU A 102 -3.59 -9.89 -11.51
N PRO A 103 -4.30 -9.65 -12.63
CA PRO A 103 -4.10 -8.45 -13.44
C PRO A 103 -4.20 -7.17 -12.58
N PRO A 104 -3.35 -6.15 -12.81
CA PRO A 104 -3.29 -4.95 -11.96
C PRO A 104 -4.60 -4.14 -11.95
N GLU A 105 -5.41 -4.23 -13.01
CA GLU A 105 -6.70 -3.53 -13.10
C GLU A 105 -7.86 -4.28 -12.43
N THR A 106 -7.62 -5.48 -11.89
CA THR A 106 -8.68 -6.35 -11.33
C THR A 106 -9.51 -5.62 -10.28
N PHE A 107 -8.86 -4.79 -9.46
CA PHE A 107 -9.51 -4.04 -8.38
C PHE A 107 -9.89 -2.62 -8.78
N GLY A 108 -9.76 -2.23 -10.05
CA GLY A 108 -9.97 -0.86 -10.52
C GLY A 108 -11.34 -0.28 -10.15
N ARG A 109 -12.39 -1.12 -10.20
CA ARG A 109 -13.78 -0.73 -9.90
C ARG A 109 -14.14 -0.73 -8.41
N LEU A 110 -13.26 -1.19 -7.52
CA LEU A 110 -13.56 -1.23 -6.08
C LEU A 110 -13.32 0.15 -5.46
N PRO A 111 -14.30 0.83 -4.86
CA PRO A 111 -14.07 2.15 -4.27
C PRO A 111 -13.48 2.02 -2.87
N LEU A 112 -12.15 1.85 -2.75
CA LEU A 112 -11.50 1.54 -1.48
C LEU A 112 -11.62 2.68 -0.46
N ARG A 113 -11.53 3.94 -0.91
CA ARG A 113 -11.75 5.09 -0.02
C ARG A 113 -13.16 5.10 0.56
N ASP A 114 -14.18 4.99 -0.29
CA ASP A 114 -15.58 5.01 0.16
C ASP A 114 -15.88 3.84 1.11
N LEU A 115 -15.28 2.67 0.86
CA LEU A 115 -15.38 1.52 1.75
C LEU A 115 -14.73 1.83 3.11
N ALA A 116 -13.52 2.39 3.13
CA ALA A 116 -12.83 2.75 4.37
C ALA A 116 -13.62 3.78 5.19
N GLU A 117 -14.19 4.80 4.55
CA GLU A 117 -15.06 5.79 5.18
C GLU A 117 -16.30 5.16 5.81
N ARG A 118 -16.97 4.26 5.06
CA ARG A 118 -18.13 3.52 5.56
C ARG A 118 -17.79 2.62 6.75
N PHE A 119 -16.67 1.90 6.72
CA PHE A 119 -16.25 1.07 7.84
C PHE A 119 -15.93 1.90 9.09
N ASN A 120 -15.29 3.08 8.92
CA ASN A 120 -15.00 3.98 10.03
C ASN A 120 -16.28 4.57 10.64
N SER A 121 -17.27 4.95 9.83
CA SER A 121 -18.54 5.46 10.33
C SER A 121 -19.34 4.39 11.08
N LEU A 122 -19.38 3.16 10.56
CA LEU A 122 -19.99 2.01 11.25
C LEU A 122 -19.31 1.73 12.60
N LYS A 123 -17.97 1.75 12.64
CA LYS A 123 -17.22 1.54 13.88
C LYS A 123 -17.51 2.63 14.93
N ALA A 124 -17.73 3.87 14.50
CA ALA A 124 -18.10 4.97 15.39
C ALA A 124 -19.54 4.85 15.93
N GLN A 125 -20.46 4.27 15.15
CA GLN A 125 -21.84 4.01 15.58
C GLN A 125 -21.90 2.90 16.64
N VAL A 126 -21.18 1.80 16.45
CA VAL A 126 -21.17 0.64 17.37
C VAL A 126 -20.50 0.96 18.72
N ARG A 127 -19.69 2.02 18.80
CA ARG A 127 -19.04 2.46 20.05
C ARG A 127 -19.86 3.44 20.89
N ARG A 128 -21.05 3.86 20.43
CA ARG A 128 -22.03 4.60 21.24
C ARG A 128 -22.96 3.63 21.94
#